data_AF-A0AAU3DB26-F1
#
_entry.id   AF-A0AAU3DB26-F1
#
_cell.length_a   1.000
_cell.length_b   1.000
_cell.length_c   1.000
_cell.angle_alpha   90.00
_cell.angle_beta   90.00
_cell.angle_gamma   90.00
#
_symmetry.space_group_name_H-M   'P 1'
#
loop_
_entity.id
_entity.type
_entity.pdbx_description
1 polymer ?
#
loop_
_entity_poly.entity_id
_entity_poly.type
_entity_poly.pdbx_seq_one_letter_code
_entity_poly.pdbx_strand_id
1 'polypeptide(L)'
;MSNTTKVTARLMTQLLAAETALTTARREEARTAGKATRAAARAKTARTAAATARRDLAKIQATAGKGLAAATRKAETRTAKAEELTETAREAKATAAAARRTARAAARRVDRLGRRAAIAAARSVEKIAARLGETSLTPAAEDDRTLTADELPPVAEIEAHAARHADLDKRAKDLAKAADAEKTWLRTLPVGIYGGVVITRTPGRSVLDGTQVALDYTNLLGQLPPRKATRTTFKVDASALLSRTAPVAVAA
;
A
#
# COMPACT_ATOMS: atom_id res chain seq x y z
N MET A 1 -0.78 -8.01 10.22
CA MET A 1 0.24 -6.98 9.90
C MET A 1 0.49 -6.12 11.12
N SER A 2 1.76 -5.95 11.54
CA SER A 2 2.12 -5.07 12.67
C SER A 2 1.81 -3.60 12.34
N ASN A 3 1.56 -2.78 13.37
CA ASN A 3 1.28 -1.35 13.19
C ASN A 3 2.44 -0.64 12.45
N THR A 4 3.68 -1.04 12.72
CA THR A 4 4.89 -0.56 12.05
C THR A 4 4.86 -0.85 10.55
N THR A 5 4.47 -2.05 10.15
CA THR A 5 4.38 -2.46 8.73
C THR A 5 3.33 -1.63 7.98
N LYS A 6 2.19 -1.32 8.61
CA LYS A 6 1.15 -0.46 8.02
C LYS A 6 1.63 0.97 7.81
N VAL A 7 2.38 1.52 8.78
CA VAL A 7 2.96 2.86 8.69
C VAL A 7 4.00 2.93 7.57
N THR A 8 4.90 1.94 7.48
CA THR A 8 5.90 1.86 6.40
C THR A 8 5.23 1.78 5.03
N ALA A 9 4.23 0.91 4.86
CA ALA A 9 3.48 0.80 3.60
C ALA A 9 2.82 2.13 3.20
N ARG A 10 2.14 2.80 4.14
CA ARG A 10 1.53 4.13 3.89
C ARG A 10 2.57 5.16 3.48
N LEU A 11 3.72 5.22 4.14
CA LEU A 11 4.79 6.16 3.81
C LEU A 11 5.40 5.89 2.43
N MET A 12 5.57 4.61 2.06
CA MET A 12 6.04 4.24 0.72
C MET A 12 5.03 4.64 -0.37
N THR A 13 3.73 4.42 -0.16
CA THR A 13 2.70 4.89 -1.11
C THR A 13 2.71 6.41 -1.25
N GLN A 14 2.87 7.14 -0.13
CA GLN A 14 2.98 8.60 -0.15
C GLN A 14 4.25 9.08 -0.86
N LEU A 15 5.36 8.37 -0.71
CA LEU A 15 6.62 8.66 -1.40
C LEU A 15 6.46 8.50 -2.92
N LEU A 16 5.91 7.37 -3.38
CA LEU A 16 5.62 7.12 -4.79
C LEU A 16 4.72 8.22 -5.40
N ALA A 17 3.66 8.60 -4.69
CA ALA A 17 2.79 9.70 -5.11
C ALA A 17 3.52 11.06 -5.16
N ALA A 18 4.51 11.29 -4.29
CA ALA A 18 5.31 12.50 -4.32
C ALA A 18 6.34 12.50 -5.45
N GLU A 19 6.93 11.34 -5.76
CA GLU A 19 7.86 11.17 -6.89
C GLU A 19 7.14 11.42 -8.22
N THR A 20 5.95 10.84 -8.41
CA THR A 20 5.13 11.12 -9.60
C THR A 20 4.79 12.60 -9.71
N ALA A 21 4.40 13.26 -8.61
CA ALA A 21 4.16 14.69 -8.59
C ALA A 21 5.41 15.51 -8.95
N LEU A 22 6.61 15.11 -8.48
CA LEU A 22 7.87 15.75 -8.83
C LEU A 22 8.18 15.61 -10.32
N THR A 23 7.98 14.42 -10.91
CA THR A 23 8.22 14.23 -12.35
C THR A 23 7.31 15.13 -13.20
N THR A 24 6.03 15.24 -12.83
CA THR A 24 5.07 16.14 -13.48
C THR A 24 5.48 17.60 -13.34
N ALA A 25 5.88 18.03 -12.13
CA ALA A 25 6.33 19.39 -11.88
C ALA A 25 7.60 19.75 -12.67
N ARG A 26 8.57 18.83 -12.79
CA ARG A 26 9.77 19.03 -13.61
C ARG A 26 9.47 19.14 -15.10
N ARG A 27 8.52 18.35 -15.61
CA ARG A 27 8.05 18.48 -17.01
C ARG A 27 7.43 19.84 -17.26
N GLU A 28 6.62 20.34 -16.33
CA GLU A 28 6.03 21.69 -16.43
C GLU A 28 7.09 22.78 -16.36
N GLU A 29 8.06 22.67 -15.45
CA GLU A 29 9.19 23.58 -15.34
C GLU A 29 9.96 23.67 -16.67
N ALA A 30 10.32 22.53 -17.27
CA ALA A 30 11.03 22.50 -18.54
C ALA A 30 10.20 23.13 -19.68
N ARG A 31 8.90 22.82 -19.75
CA ARG A 31 8.00 23.35 -20.77
C ARG A 31 7.85 24.86 -20.68
N THR A 32 7.59 25.37 -19.48
CA THR A 32 7.39 26.81 -19.22
C THR A 32 8.69 27.59 -19.37
N ALA A 33 9.84 27.03 -18.96
CA ALA A 33 11.15 27.62 -19.23
C ALA A 33 11.40 27.79 -20.73
N GLY A 34 11.13 26.76 -21.54
CA GLY A 34 11.26 26.85 -23.00
C GLY A 34 10.29 27.86 -23.65
N LYS A 35 9.08 28.05 -23.10
CA LYS A 35 8.17 29.12 -23.53
C LYS A 35 8.72 30.51 -23.18
N ALA A 36 9.23 30.69 -21.97
CA ALA A 36 9.80 31.94 -21.51
C ALA A 36 11.02 32.36 -22.33
N THR A 37 11.93 31.43 -22.66
CA THR A 37 13.11 31.73 -23.49
C THR A 37 12.72 32.17 -24.90
N ARG A 38 11.77 31.48 -25.54
CA ARG A 38 11.26 31.85 -26.86
C ARG A 38 10.54 33.21 -26.84
N ALA A 39 9.70 33.47 -25.84
CA ALA A 39 9.01 34.74 -25.70
C ALA A 39 10.01 35.90 -25.49
N ALA A 40 11.03 35.71 -24.64
CA ALA A 40 12.07 36.70 -24.42
C ALA A 40 12.88 36.99 -25.70
N ALA A 41 13.21 35.95 -26.49
CA ALA A 41 13.89 36.12 -27.77
C ALA A 41 13.04 36.93 -28.76
N ARG A 42 11.75 36.61 -28.90
CA ARG A 42 10.80 37.36 -29.75
C ARG A 42 10.63 38.81 -29.31
N ALA A 43 10.55 39.06 -28.00
CA ALA A 43 10.49 40.41 -27.45
C ALA A 43 11.78 41.20 -27.75
N LYS A 44 12.95 40.55 -27.72
CA LYS A 44 14.23 41.19 -28.07
C LYS A 44 14.29 41.55 -29.56
N THR A 45 13.88 40.65 -30.45
CA THR A 45 13.84 40.92 -31.90
C THR A 45 12.82 42.01 -32.24
N ALA A 46 11.66 42.03 -31.58
CA ALA A 46 10.67 43.08 -31.79
C ALA A 46 11.16 44.47 -31.30
N ARG A 47 11.80 44.54 -30.13
CA ARG A 47 12.38 45.79 -29.60
C ARG A 47 13.49 46.34 -30.49
N THR A 48 14.35 45.47 -31.05
CA THR A 48 15.39 45.91 -32.00
C THR A 48 14.77 46.44 -33.29
N ALA A 49 13.75 45.77 -33.84
CA ALA A 49 13.02 46.23 -35.02
C ALA A 49 12.25 47.56 -34.79
N ALA A 50 11.70 47.76 -33.58
CA ALA A 50 11.08 49.03 -33.19
C ALA A 50 12.13 50.15 -33.09
N ALA A 51 13.29 49.87 -32.49
CA ALA A 51 14.38 50.83 -32.37
C ALA A 51 14.97 51.23 -33.73
N THR A 52 15.05 50.30 -34.70
CA THR A 52 15.46 50.63 -36.07
C THR A 52 14.39 51.49 -36.77
N ALA A 53 13.10 51.13 -36.66
CA ALA A 53 12.03 51.91 -37.26
C ALA A 53 11.95 53.35 -36.72
N ARG A 54 12.19 53.55 -35.41
CA ARG A 54 12.29 54.88 -34.80
C ARG A 54 13.49 55.69 -35.33
N ARG A 55 14.64 55.04 -35.51
CA ARG A 55 15.84 55.68 -36.10
C ARG A 55 15.60 56.08 -37.55
N ASP A 56 14.93 55.24 -38.33
CA ASP A 56 14.59 55.55 -39.72
C ASP A 56 13.61 56.72 -39.81
N LEU A 57 12.59 56.74 -38.93
CA LEU A 57 11.65 57.87 -38.82
C LEU A 57 12.38 59.18 -38.51
N ALA A 58 13.30 59.17 -37.53
CA ALA A 58 14.07 60.36 -37.16
C ALA A 58 14.93 60.89 -38.33
N LYS A 59 15.53 60.00 -39.13
CA LYS A 59 16.27 60.40 -40.33
C LYS A 59 15.36 61.05 -41.38
N ILE A 60 14.21 60.46 -41.66
CA ILE A 60 13.24 60.98 -42.63
C ILE A 60 12.70 62.35 -42.18
N GLN A 61 12.39 62.49 -40.89
CA GLN A 61 11.98 63.75 -40.27
C GLN A 61 13.02 64.85 -40.46
N ALA A 62 14.31 64.56 -40.21
CA ALA A 62 15.39 65.52 -40.36
C ALA A 62 15.58 66.02 -41.81
N THR A 63 15.24 65.18 -42.79
CA THR A 63 15.40 65.51 -44.23
C THR A 63 14.13 66.10 -44.88
N ALA A 64 13.06 66.36 -44.11
CA ALA A 64 11.74 66.75 -44.64
C ALA A 64 11.27 65.85 -45.81
N GLY A 65 11.63 64.57 -45.76
CA GLY A 65 11.53 63.65 -46.89
C GLY A 65 10.10 63.20 -47.19
N LYS A 66 9.83 62.91 -48.47
CA LYS A 66 8.60 62.20 -48.89
C LYS A 66 8.50 60.86 -48.15
N GLY A 67 7.31 60.53 -47.65
CA GLY A 67 7.06 59.23 -46.97
C GLY A 67 7.02 59.27 -45.44
N LEU A 68 7.06 60.46 -44.81
CA LEU A 68 6.96 60.65 -43.36
C LEU A 68 5.77 59.90 -42.73
N ALA A 69 4.57 60.03 -43.30
CA ALA A 69 3.37 59.34 -42.79
C ALA A 69 3.48 57.81 -42.82
N ALA A 70 4.17 57.23 -43.81
CA ALA A 70 4.41 55.79 -43.87
C ALA A 70 5.44 55.35 -42.81
N ALA A 71 6.50 56.14 -42.62
CA ALA A 71 7.51 55.88 -41.59
C ALA A 71 6.93 55.98 -40.17
N THR A 72 6.04 56.96 -39.91
CA THR A 72 5.35 57.11 -38.62
C THR A 72 4.51 55.89 -38.31
N ARG A 73 3.63 55.47 -39.23
CA ARG A 73 2.80 54.26 -39.07
C ARG A 73 3.65 53.01 -38.86
N LYS A 74 4.78 52.88 -39.57
CA LYS A 74 5.71 51.76 -39.39
C LYS A 74 6.36 51.78 -38.00
N ALA A 75 6.78 52.94 -37.51
CA ALA A 75 7.34 53.07 -36.18
C ALA A 75 6.30 52.70 -35.12
N GLU A 76 5.09 53.27 -35.18
CA GLU A 76 3.98 53.01 -34.25
C GLU A 76 3.58 51.53 -34.20
N THR A 77 3.39 50.90 -35.36
CA THR A 77 3.04 49.46 -35.43
C THR A 77 4.13 48.58 -34.84
N ARG A 78 5.41 48.90 -35.09
CA ARG A 78 6.54 48.14 -34.54
C ARG A 78 6.70 48.35 -33.04
N THR A 79 6.41 49.54 -32.53
CA THR A 79 6.47 49.83 -31.10
C THR A 79 5.34 49.14 -30.34
N ALA A 80 4.11 49.23 -30.84
CA ALA A 80 2.97 48.50 -30.28
C ALA A 80 3.23 46.99 -30.24
N LYS A 81 3.78 46.42 -31.33
CA LYS A 81 4.14 44.99 -31.35
C LYS A 81 5.26 44.64 -30.37
N ALA A 82 6.23 45.52 -30.19
CA ALA A 82 7.32 45.31 -29.22
C ALA A 82 6.82 45.35 -27.78
N GLU A 83 5.84 46.20 -27.47
CA GLU A 83 5.19 46.29 -26.16
C GLU A 83 4.38 45.02 -25.85
N GLU A 84 3.49 44.61 -26.76
CA GLU A 84 2.72 43.36 -26.66
C GLU A 84 3.64 42.14 -26.43
N LEU A 85 4.71 42.02 -27.22
CA LEU A 85 5.65 40.92 -27.08
C LEU A 85 6.49 40.99 -25.80
N THR A 86 6.70 42.19 -25.25
CA THR A 86 7.40 42.36 -23.97
C THR A 86 6.52 41.97 -22.80
N GLU A 87 5.23 42.30 -22.85
CA GLU A 87 4.25 41.88 -21.84
C GLU A 87 4.09 40.36 -21.81
N THR A 88 3.86 39.73 -22.97
CA THR A 88 3.79 38.26 -23.07
C THR A 88 5.08 37.59 -22.60
N ALA A 89 6.26 38.19 -22.81
CA ALA A 89 7.51 37.68 -22.25
C ALA A 89 7.59 37.80 -20.72
N ARG A 90 7.03 38.86 -20.12
CA ARG A 90 6.94 39.03 -18.67
C ARG A 90 6.02 37.99 -18.06
N GLU A 91 4.85 37.76 -18.65
CA GLU A 91 3.91 36.72 -18.22
C GLU A 91 4.52 35.31 -18.34
N ALA A 92 5.18 35.02 -19.46
CA ALA A 92 5.87 33.75 -19.67
C ALA A 92 7.00 33.55 -18.63
N LYS A 93 7.72 34.61 -18.25
CA LYS A 93 8.72 34.56 -17.19
C LYS A 93 8.08 34.31 -15.82
N ALA A 94 6.95 34.96 -15.51
CA ALA A 94 6.24 34.78 -14.24
C ALA A 94 5.70 33.34 -14.09
N THR A 95 5.12 32.79 -15.16
CA THR A 95 4.64 31.40 -15.19
C THR A 95 5.78 30.39 -15.05
N ALA A 96 6.92 30.59 -15.73
CA ALA A 96 8.12 29.78 -15.54
C ALA A 96 8.66 29.85 -14.09
N ALA A 97 8.65 31.04 -13.48
CA ALA A 97 9.06 31.20 -12.08
C ALA A 97 8.10 30.51 -11.10
N ALA A 98 6.80 30.49 -11.38
CA ALA A 98 5.82 29.73 -10.60
C ALA A 98 6.07 28.21 -10.73
N ALA A 99 6.25 27.70 -11.95
CA ALA A 99 6.54 26.28 -12.21
C ALA A 99 7.86 25.82 -11.54
N ARG A 100 8.90 26.66 -11.54
CA ARG A 100 10.14 26.39 -10.80
C ARG A 100 9.92 26.28 -9.29
N ARG A 101 9.06 27.14 -8.72
CA ARG A 101 8.71 27.08 -7.29
C ARG A 101 7.95 25.81 -6.94
N THR A 102 7.00 25.40 -7.78
CA THR A 102 6.26 24.14 -7.56
C THR A 102 7.16 22.91 -7.67
N ALA A 103 8.07 22.87 -8.65
CA ALA A 103 9.07 21.80 -8.78
C ALA A 103 9.99 21.69 -7.55
N ARG A 104 10.48 22.83 -7.03
CA ARG A 104 11.27 22.87 -5.79
C ARG A 104 10.48 22.40 -4.56
N ALA A 105 9.22 22.81 -4.44
CA ALA A 105 8.36 22.37 -3.36
C ALA A 105 8.10 20.85 -3.42
N ALA A 106 7.86 20.31 -4.63
CA ALA A 106 7.72 18.88 -4.86
C ALA A 106 9.01 18.11 -4.50
N ALA A 107 10.18 18.62 -4.89
CA ALA A 107 11.47 17.99 -4.56
C ALA A 107 11.67 17.89 -3.04
N ARG A 108 11.46 18.99 -2.31
CA ARG A 108 11.54 18.99 -0.83
C ARG A 108 10.54 18.04 -0.18
N ARG A 109 9.37 17.84 -0.80
CA ARG A 109 8.37 16.89 -0.33
C ARG A 109 8.84 15.45 -0.50
N VAL A 110 9.44 15.12 -1.65
CA VAL A 110 10.06 13.81 -1.90
C VAL A 110 11.17 13.56 -0.88
N ASP A 111 12.11 14.48 -0.68
CA ASP A 111 13.23 14.30 0.27
C ASP A 111 12.73 14.01 1.70
N ARG A 112 11.73 14.78 2.16
CA ARG A 112 11.14 14.61 3.50
C ARG A 112 10.41 13.27 3.63
N LEU A 113 9.63 12.87 2.63
CA LEU A 113 8.93 11.59 2.65
C LEU A 113 9.92 10.42 2.53
N GLY A 114 10.94 10.56 1.70
CA GLY A 114 12.02 9.57 1.53
C GLY A 114 12.74 9.32 2.85
N ARG A 115 13.13 10.38 3.56
CA ARG A 115 13.74 10.24 4.90
C ARG A 115 12.81 9.55 5.89
N ARG A 116 11.52 9.88 5.91
CA ARG A 116 10.55 9.23 6.81
C ARG A 116 10.31 7.77 6.46
N ALA A 117 10.22 7.46 5.17
CA ALA A 117 10.04 6.10 4.66
C ALA A 117 11.27 5.23 4.98
N ALA A 118 12.48 5.77 4.80
CA ALA A 118 13.72 5.08 5.14
C ALA A 118 13.82 4.75 6.64
N ILE A 119 13.50 5.71 7.52
CA ILE A 119 13.48 5.48 8.99
C ILE A 119 12.42 4.42 9.36
N ALA A 120 11.23 4.49 8.77
CA ALA A 120 10.17 3.51 9.03
C ALA A 120 10.54 2.11 8.53
N ALA A 121 11.22 2.02 7.37
CA ALA A 121 11.73 0.76 6.83
C ALA A 121 12.81 0.17 7.74
N ALA A 122 13.81 0.97 8.16
CA ALA A 122 14.87 0.54 9.07
C ALA A 122 14.29 -0.04 10.37
N ARG A 123 13.35 0.65 11.02
CA ARG A 123 12.68 0.16 12.24
C ARG A 123 11.88 -1.12 12.01
N SER A 124 11.31 -1.30 10.81
CA SER A 124 10.60 -2.53 10.49
C SER A 124 11.54 -3.71 10.30
N VAL A 125 12.71 -3.50 9.68
CA VAL A 125 13.77 -4.51 9.54
C VAL A 125 14.33 -4.89 10.91
N GLU A 126 14.66 -3.92 11.75
CA GLU A 126 15.14 -4.14 13.12
C GLU A 126 14.15 -4.99 13.93
N LYS A 127 12.84 -4.69 13.85
CA LYS A 127 11.81 -5.46 14.54
C LYS A 127 11.65 -6.89 14.00
N ILE A 128 11.86 -7.09 12.70
CA ILE A 128 11.84 -8.42 12.08
C ILE A 128 13.08 -9.20 12.52
N ALA A 129 14.25 -8.58 12.51
CA ALA A 129 15.51 -9.18 12.93
C ALA A 129 15.48 -9.58 14.42
N ALA A 130 14.97 -8.71 15.30
CA ALA A 130 14.79 -9.02 16.72
C ALA A 130 13.87 -10.24 16.92
N ARG A 131 12.75 -10.30 16.20
CA ARG A 131 11.86 -11.48 16.24
C ARG A 131 12.51 -12.77 15.74
N LEU A 132 13.34 -12.68 14.71
CA LEU A 132 14.09 -13.83 14.19
C LEU A 132 15.21 -14.28 15.14
N GLY A 133 15.82 -13.35 15.89
CA GLY A 133 16.80 -13.67 16.92
C GLY A 133 16.19 -14.21 18.22
N GLU A 134 14.99 -13.75 18.59
CA GLU A 134 14.24 -14.20 19.78
C GLU A 134 13.47 -15.50 19.55
N THR A 135 13.30 -15.94 18.31
CA THR A 135 12.69 -17.25 18.03
C THR A 135 13.68 -18.32 18.42
N SER A 136 13.59 -18.75 19.69
CA SER A 136 14.03 -20.05 20.14
C SER A 136 13.43 -21.06 19.17
N LEU A 137 14.26 -21.55 18.25
CA LEU A 137 13.94 -22.71 17.45
C LEU A 137 13.79 -23.83 18.48
N THR A 138 12.56 -24.21 18.80
CA THR A 138 12.31 -25.48 19.49
C THR A 138 13.09 -26.53 18.72
N PRO A 139 14.03 -27.26 19.36
CA PRO A 139 14.75 -28.32 18.68
C PRO A 139 13.73 -29.24 18.03
N ALA A 140 14.04 -29.73 16.83
CA ALA A 140 13.22 -30.73 16.19
C ALA A 140 12.96 -31.87 17.19
N ALA A 141 11.75 -32.43 17.19
CA ALA A 141 11.49 -33.63 17.97
C ALA A 141 12.57 -34.67 17.62
N GLU A 142 13.12 -35.33 18.64
CA GLU A 142 14.02 -36.46 18.40
C GLU A 142 13.33 -37.44 17.45
N ASP A 143 14.04 -37.85 16.40
CA ASP A 143 13.50 -38.81 15.44
C ASP A 143 13.07 -40.09 16.18
N ASP A 144 11.88 -40.58 15.88
CA ASP A 144 11.36 -41.80 16.49
C ASP A 144 12.34 -42.96 16.25
N ARG A 145 12.69 -43.70 17.31
CA ARG A 145 13.60 -44.85 17.22
C ARG A 145 13.06 -45.85 16.20
N THR A 146 13.82 -46.04 15.11
CA THR A 146 13.55 -47.06 14.10
C THR A 146 14.29 -48.34 14.48
N LEU A 147 13.57 -49.46 14.58
CA LEU A 147 14.17 -50.77 14.82
C LEU A 147 14.97 -51.22 13.59
N THR A 148 16.12 -51.84 13.82
CA THR A 148 16.92 -52.46 12.75
C THR A 148 16.34 -53.82 12.35
N ALA A 149 16.74 -54.37 11.19
CA ALA A 149 16.16 -55.61 10.65
C ALA A 149 16.31 -56.82 11.60
N ASP A 150 17.34 -56.83 12.44
CA ASP A 150 17.62 -57.89 13.41
C ASP A 150 16.83 -57.75 14.71
N GLU A 151 16.21 -56.58 14.95
CA GLU A 151 15.39 -56.29 16.13
C GLU A 151 13.89 -56.39 15.84
N LEU A 152 13.51 -56.85 14.64
CA LEU A 152 12.11 -56.96 14.25
C LEU A 152 11.40 -58.07 15.04
N PRO A 153 10.30 -57.76 15.76
CA PRO A 153 9.48 -58.78 16.38
C PRO A 153 8.83 -59.67 15.31
N PRO A 154 8.38 -60.88 15.69
CA PRO A 154 7.71 -61.78 14.76
C PRO A 154 6.48 -61.12 14.14
N VAL A 155 6.21 -61.42 12.86
CA VAL A 155 5.14 -60.81 12.06
C VAL A 155 3.77 -60.88 12.75
N ALA A 156 3.47 -61.98 13.43
CA ALA A 156 2.23 -62.16 14.19
C ALA A 156 2.04 -61.12 15.32
N GLU A 157 3.13 -60.69 15.96
CA GLU A 157 3.08 -59.65 17.00
C GLU A 157 2.85 -58.26 16.36
N ILE A 158 3.49 -57.99 15.23
CA ILE A 158 3.28 -56.76 14.44
C ILE A 158 1.82 -56.66 13.99
N GLU A 159 1.25 -57.74 13.45
CA GLU A 159 -0.16 -57.79 13.02
C GLU A 159 -1.12 -57.60 14.21
N ALA A 160 -0.84 -58.19 15.36
CA ALA A 160 -1.65 -58.01 16.57
C ALA A 160 -1.60 -56.56 17.08
N HIS A 161 -0.43 -55.90 17.05
CA HIS A 161 -0.30 -54.48 17.39
C HIS A 161 -1.00 -53.58 16.37
N ALA A 162 -0.89 -53.88 15.07
CA ALA A 162 -1.56 -53.14 14.02
C ALA A 162 -3.09 -53.24 14.13
N ALA A 163 -3.62 -54.44 14.44
CA ALA A 163 -5.04 -54.65 14.68
C ALA A 163 -5.54 -53.85 15.89
N ARG A 164 -4.82 -53.91 17.02
CA ARG A 164 -5.13 -53.09 18.20
C ARG A 164 -5.10 -51.59 17.91
N HIS A 165 -4.13 -51.13 17.12
CA HIS A 165 -4.04 -49.73 16.72
C HIS A 165 -5.23 -49.32 15.83
N ALA A 166 -5.59 -50.15 14.85
CA ALA A 166 -6.75 -49.90 13.98
C ALA A 166 -8.05 -49.82 14.80
N ASP A 167 -8.23 -50.69 15.80
CA ASP A 167 -9.37 -50.64 16.71
C ASP A 167 -9.39 -49.36 17.56
N LEU A 168 -8.24 -48.95 18.11
CA LEU A 168 -8.12 -47.73 18.89
C LEU A 168 -8.36 -46.48 18.04
N ASP A 169 -7.82 -46.43 16.83
CA ASP A 169 -8.04 -45.34 15.88
C ASP A 169 -9.51 -45.25 15.46
N LYS A 170 -10.16 -46.39 15.19
CA LYS A 170 -11.60 -46.42 14.92
C LYS A 170 -12.41 -45.90 16.10
N ARG A 171 -12.13 -46.35 17.32
CA ARG A 171 -12.78 -45.86 18.55
C ARG A 171 -12.56 -44.36 18.74
N ALA A 172 -11.34 -43.86 18.49
CA ALA A 172 -11.04 -42.44 18.59
C ALA A 172 -11.81 -41.61 17.56
N LYS A 173 -11.92 -42.09 16.31
CA LYS A 173 -12.72 -41.46 15.26
C LYS A 173 -14.22 -41.46 15.60
N ASP A 174 -14.73 -42.55 16.13
CA ASP A 174 -16.14 -42.65 16.52
C ASP A 174 -16.45 -41.76 17.73
N LEU A 175 -15.55 -41.68 18.71
CA LEU A 175 -15.64 -40.73 19.83
C LEU A 175 -15.55 -39.27 19.35
N ALA A 176 -14.68 -38.96 18.39
CA ALA A 176 -14.59 -37.63 17.80
C ALA A 176 -15.90 -37.25 17.08
N LYS A 177 -16.48 -38.17 16.32
CA LYS A 177 -17.81 -37.98 15.68
C LYS A 177 -18.90 -37.75 16.72
N ALA A 178 -18.92 -38.54 17.79
CA ALA A 178 -19.89 -38.37 18.88
C ALA A 178 -19.73 -36.99 19.55
N ALA A 179 -18.49 -36.57 19.84
CA ALA A 179 -18.20 -35.25 20.39
C ALA A 179 -18.61 -34.10 19.45
N ASP A 180 -18.43 -34.26 18.13
CA ASP A 180 -18.89 -33.30 17.14
C ASP A 180 -20.42 -33.26 17.00
N ALA A 181 -21.11 -34.40 17.15
CA ALA A 181 -22.56 -34.45 17.21
C ALA A 181 -23.10 -33.69 18.43
N GLU A 182 -22.52 -33.93 19.61
CA GLU A 182 -22.85 -33.19 20.84
C GLU A 182 -22.58 -31.69 20.70
N LYS A 183 -21.43 -31.32 20.14
CA LYS A 183 -21.09 -29.92 19.85
C LYS A 183 -22.06 -29.29 18.86
N THR A 184 -22.56 -30.06 17.89
CA THR A 184 -23.57 -29.60 16.93
C THR A 184 -24.92 -29.38 17.59
N TRP A 185 -25.33 -30.27 18.50
CA TRP A 185 -26.52 -30.07 19.31
C TRP A 185 -26.40 -28.83 20.21
N LEU A 186 -25.28 -28.64 20.91
CA LEU A 186 -25.02 -27.46 21.75
C LEU A 186 -25.02 -26.14 20.93
N ARG A 187 -24.73 -26.20 19.62
CA ARG A 187 -24.83 -25.05 18.70
C ARG A 187 -26.27 -24.67 18.34
N THR A 188 -27.28 -25.40 18.78
CA THR A 188 -28.68 -24.96 18.65
C THR A 188 -29.06 -23.97 19.77
N LEU A 189 -28.35 -24.00 20.90
CA LEU A 189 -28.69 -23.20 22.07
C LEU A 189 -28.28 -21.71 21.93
N PRO A 190 -29.12 -20.77 22.41
CA PRO A 190 -28.77 -19.36 22.55
C PRO A 190 -27.56 -19.09 23.43
N VAL A 191 -27.05 -17.85 23.40
CA VAL A 191 -26.04 -17.38 24.36
C VAL A 191 -26.68 -17.32 25.74
N GLY A 192 -26.07 -17.96 26.73
CA GLY A 192 -26.63 -18.02 28.07
C GLY A 192 -25.89 -18.99 28.99
N ILE A 193 -26.32 -19.01 30.25
CA ILE A 193 -25.82 -19.92 31.29
C ILE A 193 -26.91 -20.96 31.53
N TYR A 194 -26.57 -22.24 31.38
CA TYR A 194 -27.45 -23.38 31.56
C TYR A 194 -26.87 -24.27 32.67
N GLY A 195 -27.25 -24.01 33.92
CA GLY A 195 -26.65 -24.67 35.08
C GLY A 195 -25.15 -24.38 35.19
N GLY A 196 -24.32 -25.43 35.09
CA GLY A 196 -22.84 -25.33 35.11
C GLY A 196 -22.19 -25.12 33.74
N VAL A 197 -22.98 -24.96 32.67
CA VAL A 197 -22.48 -24.81 31.29
C VAL A 197 -22.71 -23.38 30.81
N VAL A 198 -21.65 -22.73 30.32
CA VAL A 198 -21.70 -21.37 29.76
C VAL A 198 -21.53 -21.43 28.25
N ILE A 199 -22.52 -20.94 27.50
CA ILE A 199 -22.48 -20.88 26.04
C ILE A 199 -22.19 -19.45 25.60
N THR A 200 -21.06 -19.26 24.91
CA THR A 200 -20.67 -17.96 24.37
C THR A 200 -20.61 -18.00 22.85
N ARG A 201 -21.16 -16.96 22.21
CA ARG A 201 -21.06 -16.74 20.77
C ARG A 201 -20.43 -15.39 20.52
N THR A 202 -19.33 -15.40 19.78
CA THR A 202 -18.76 -14.16 19.26
C THR A 202 -19.26 -13.99 17.83
N PRO A 203 -20.09 -12.98 17.53
CA PRO A 203 -20.55 -12.74 16.18
C PRO A 203 -19.34 -12.47 15.26
N GLY A 204 -19.23 -13.27 14.20
CA GLY A 204 -18.30 -13.01 13.10
C GLY A 204 -18.82 -11.83 12.28
N ARG A 205 -17.91 -11.14 11.56
CA ARG A 205 -18.34 -10.12 10.58
C ARG A 205 -19.00 -10.79 9.38
N SER A 206 -19.76 -10.01 8.60
CA SER A 206 -20.49 -10.47 7.40
C SER A 206 -19.64 -11.37 6.49
N VAL A 207 -20.26 -12.45 6.03
CA VAL A 207 -19.68 -13.41 5.08
C VAL A 207 -19.78 -12.78 3.70
N LEU A 208 -18.66 -12.43 3.09
CA LEU A 208 -18.61 -12.17 1.65
C LEU A 208 -18.70 -13.52 0.93
N ASP A 209 -19.54 -13.59 -0.12
CA ASP A 209 -19.62 -14.76 -0.99
C ASP A 209 -18.25 -14.96 -1.67
N GLY A 210 -17.54 -16.00 -1.26
CA GLY A 210 -16.17 -16.27 -1.68
C GLY A 210 -16.04 -16.54 -3.18
N THR A 211 -17.12 -17.02 -3.81
CA THR A 211 -17.18 -17.31 -5.25
C THR A 211 -17.30 -16.03 -6.07
N GLN A 212 -18.18 -15.12 -5.68
CA GLN A 212 -18.35 -13.82 -6.35
C GLN A 212 -17.12 -12.92 -6.15
N VAL A 213 -16.57 -12.87 -4.94
CA VAL A 213 -15.37 -12.06 -4.63
C VAL A 213 -14.12 -12.58 -5.33
N ALA A 214 -13.99 -13.90 -5.52
CA ALA A 214 -12.90 -14.46 -6.31
C ALA A 214 -12.99 -14.05 -7.79
N LEU A 215 -14.19 -14.09 -8.39
CA LEU A 215 -14.41 -13.62 -9.76
C LEU A 215 -14.11 -12.13 -9.90
N ASP A 216 -14.58 -11.30 -8.97
CA ASP A 216 -14.38 -9.85 -9.01
C ASP A 216 -12.90 -9.47 -8.86
N TYR A 217 -12.14 -10.12 -7.97
CA TYR A 217 -10.71 -9.85 -7.79
C TYR A 217 -9.85 -10.32 -8.97
N THR A 218 -10.21 -11.46 -9.56
CA THR A 218 -9.48 -12.01 -10.72
C THR A 218 -9.73 -11.17 -11.96
N ASN A 219 -10.98 -10.69 -12.16
CA ASN A 219 -11.36 -9.93 -13.35
C ASN A 219 -11.01 -8.44 -13.28
N LEU A 220 -11.10 -7.78 -12.12
CA LEU A 220 -10.90 -6.32 -12.01
C LEU A 220 -9.50 -5.90 -11.53
N LEU A 221 -8.81 -6.74 -10.76
CA LEU A 221 -7.64 -6.28 -9.99
C LEU A 221 -6.38 -7.14 -10.17
N GLY A 222 -6.47 -8.31 -10.82
CA GLY A 222 -5.33 -9.20 -11.06
C GLY A 222 -4.60 -9.63 -9.77
N GLN A 223 -5.30 -9.61 -8.64
CA GLN A 223 -4.76 -9.85 -7.30
C GLN A 223 -5.45 -11.03 -6.63
N LEU A 224 -4.72 -11.72 -5.75
CA LEU A 224 -5.30 -12.75 -4.87
C LEU A 224 -6.24 -12.09 -3.84
N PRO A 225 -7.48 -12.60 -3.65
CA PRO A 225 -8.42 -12.02 -2.70
C PRO A 225 -7.89 -12.14 -1.25
N PRO A 226 -8.19 -11.16 -0.37
CA PRO A 226 -7.73 -11.18 1.02
C PRO A 226 -8.32 -12.35 1.83
N ARG A 227 -7.48 -13.08 2.58
CA ARG A 227 -7.86 -14.14 3.56
C ARG A 227 -8.47 -13.52 4.83
N LYS A 228 -9.42 -14.08 5.59
CA LYS A 228 -10.34 -15.25 5.59
C LYS A 228 -11.65 -14.71 6.19
N ALA A 229 -12.82 -15.19 5.76
CA ALA A 229 -14.08 -14.97 6.47
C ALA A 229 -13.98 -15.57 7.89
N THR A 230 -14.27 -14.77 8.93
CA THR A 230 -14.36 -15.28 10.30
C THR A 230 -15.79 -15.71 10.57
N ARG A 231 -16.05 -17.03 10.58
CA ARG A 231 -17.34 -17.58 11.04
C ARG A 231 -17.60 -17.16 12.49
N THR A 232 -18.88 -17.10 12.86
CA THR A 232 -19.30 -16.95 14.27
C THR A 232 -18.56 -17.97 15.12
N THR A 233 -17.83 -17.49 16.13
CA THR A 233 -17.04 -18.36 17.00
C THR A 233 -17.93 -18.85 18.13
N PHE A 234 -18.04 -20.16 18.27
CA PHE A 234 -18.82 -20.83 19.30
C PHE A 234 -17.88 -21.45 20.33
N LYS A 235 -18.05 -21.09 21.60
CA LYS A 235 -17.32 -21.70 22.73
C LYS A 235 -18.31 -22.16 23.78
N VAL A 236 -18.07 -23.37 24.30
CA VAL A 236 -18.80 -23.95 25.43
C VAL A 236 -17.79 -24.11 26.55
N ASP A 237 -18.09 -23.52 27.69
CA ASP A 237 -17.36 -23.78 28.92
C ASP A 237 -18.21 -24.69 29.81
N ALA A 238 -17.69 -25.89 30.08
CA ALA A 238 -18.31 -26.89 30.94
C ALA A 238 -17.40 -27.27 32.13
N SER A 239 -16.42 -26.41 32.45
CA SER A 239 -15.40 -26.69 33.48
C SER A 239 -16.01 -26.93 34.86
N ALA A 240 -17.16 -26.31 35.16
CA ALA A 240 -17.89 -26.50 36.41
C ALA A 240 -18.60 -27.88 36.53
N LEU A 241 -18.79 -28.60 35.42
CA LEU A 241 -19.28 -29.98 35.46
C LEU A 241 -18.16 -30.96 35.77
N LEU A 242 -16.97 -30.75 35.19
CA LEU A 242 -15.78 -31.58 35.40
C LEU A 242 -15.32 -31.54 36.87
N SER A 243 -15.42 -30.39 37.54
CA SER A 243 -15.09 -30.26 38.96
C SER A 243 -16.09 -30.96 39.90
N ARG A 244 -17.32 -31.23 39.46
CA ARG A 244 -18.33 -31.99 40.21
C ARG A 244 -18.26 -33.50 40.00
N THR A 245 -17.59 -33.95 38.94
CA THR A 245 -17.46 -35.39 38.62
C THR A 245 -16.13 -35.99 39.07
N ALA A 246 -15.21 -35.19 39.61
CA ALA A 246 -14.01 -35.71 40.26
C ALA A 246 -14.44 -36.61 41.43
N PRO A 247 -14.09 -37.90 41.45
CA PRO A 247 -14.44 -38.78 42.56
C PRO A 247 -13.81 -38.23 43.84
N VAL A 248 -14.61 -38.20 44.91
CA VAL A 248 -14.11 -38.20 46.28
C VAL A 248 -13.09 -39.33 46.33
N ALA A 249 -11.81 -38.97 46.46
CA ALA A 249 -10.73 -39.92 46.63
C ALA A 249 -11.11 -40.84 47.80
N VAL A 250 -11.23 -42.13 47.52
CA VAL A 250 -11.42 -43.17 48.53
C VAL A 250 -10.23 -43.10 49.47
N ALA A 251 -10.44 -42.56 50.66
CA ALA A 251 -9.54 -42.75 51.79
C ALA A 251 -9.82 -44.16 52.34
N ALA A 252 -8.89 -45.08 52.09
CA ALA A 252 -8.66 -46.29 52.86
C ALA A 252 -7.16 -46.56 52.88
#